data_AF-A0A931PMD4-F1
#
_entry.id   AF-A0A931PMD4-F1
#
_cell.length_a   1.000
_cell.length_b   1.000
_cell.length_c   1.000
_cell.angle_alpha   90.00
_cell.angle_beta   90.00
_cell.angle_gamma   90.00
#
_symmetry.space_group_name_H-M   'P 1'
#
loop_
_entity.id
_entity.type
_entity.pdbx_description
1 polymer ?
#
loop_
_entity_poly.entity_id
_entity_poly.type
_entity_poly.pdbx_seq_one_letter_code
_entity_poly.pdbx_strand_id
1 'polypeptide(L)'
;MFVPGKKPCAFCGQRVSKSHAWRAPDRSDGLVCSACYARWEADGRACAECQTAVRHSQEVGAFFERRALGHADCGALKLLA
;
A
#
# COMPACT_ATOMS: atom_id res chain seq x y z
N MET A 1 9.96 24.84 -12.12
CA MET A 1 9.68 24.56 -10.70
C MET A 1 9.43 23.06 -10.53
N PHE A 2 10.33 22.31 -9.91
CA PHE A 2 10.09 20.90 -9.57
C PHE A 2 9.28 20.87 -8.29
N VAL A 3 8.02 20.42 -8.32
CA VAL A 3 7.26 20.17 -7.08
C VAL A 3 7.89 18.93 -6.44
N PRO A 4 8.74 19.06 -5.41
CA PRO A 4 9.39 17.90 -4.82
C PRO A 4 8.37 17.23 -3.91
N GLY A 5 7.97 16.00 -4.21
CA GLY A 5 7.26 15.18 -3.21
C GLY A 5 6.01 14.43 -3.67
N LYS A 6 5.57 14.59 -4.93
CA LYS A 6 4.48 13.76 -5.48
C LYS A 6 5.03 12.62 -6.33
N LYS A 7 4.84 11.37 -5.88
CA LYS A 7 5.17 10.14 -6.62
C LYS A 7 3.89 9.43 -7.10
N PRO A 8 3.94 8.67 -8.19
CA PRO A 8 2.80 7.88 -8.63
C PRO A 8 2.49 6.77 -7.60
N CYS A 9 1.21 6.55 -7.35
CA CYS A 9 0.72 5.39 -6.61
C CYS A 9 1.00 4.13 -7.44
N ALA A 10 1.60 3.10 -6.84
CA ALA A 10 1.91 1.85 -7.50
C ALA A 10 0.66 1.05 -7.90
N PHE A 11 -0.52 1.39 -7.37
CA PHE A 11 -1.77 0.67 -7.64
C PHE A 11 -2.57 1.33 -8.75
N CYS A 12 -2.84 2.64 -8.60
CA CYS A 12 -3.70 3.39 -9.52
C CYS A 12 -2.95 4.40 -10.41
N GLY A 13 -1.63 4.58 -10.24
CA GLY A 13 -0.81 5.51 -11.02
C GLY A 13 -1.01 6.99 -10.70
N GLN A 14 -1.99 7.35 -9.86
CA GLN A 14 -2.27 8.74 -9.48
C GLN A 14 -1.08 9.36 -8.74
N ARG A 15 -0.76 10.62 -9.05
CA ARG A 15 0.32 11.35 -8.39
C ARG A 15 -0.11 11.79 -7.00
N VAL A 16 0.49 11.23 -5.96
CA VAL A 16 0.14 11.51 -4.57
C VAL A 16 1.34 12.00 -3.79
N SER A 17 1.07 12.86 -2.80
CA SER A 17 2.11 13.37 -1.90
C SER A 17 2.57 12.25 -0.98
N LYS A 18 3.89 12.12 -0.78
CA LYS A 18 4.48 11.16 0.17
C LYS A 18 3.91 11.26 1.58
N SER A 19 3.52 12.45 2.02
CA SER A 19 2.99 12.70 3.37
C SER A 19 1.58 12.14 3.60
N HIS A 20 0.85 11.80 2.53
CA HIS A 20 -0.53 11.29 2.56
C HIS A 20 -0.60 9.91 1.87
N ALA A 21 0.47 9.13 1.89
CA ALA A 21 0.53 7.86 1.20
C ALA A 21 1.36 6.86 2.00
N TRP A 22 0.92 5.60 1.98
CA TRP A 22 1.64 4.49 2.57
C TRP A 22 2.86 4.16 1.72
N ARG A 23 4.03 4.13 2.34
CA ARG A 23 5.32 3.88 1.70
C ARG A 23 5.87 2.53 2.13
N ALA A 24 6.31 1.73 1.16
CA ALA A 24 7.18 0.59 1.44
C ALA A 24 8.63 1.10 1.58
N PRO A 25 9.26 1.02 2.76
CA PRO A 25 10.64 1.48 2.94
C PRO A 25 11.62 0.68 2.09
N ASP A 26 11.31 -0.60 1.84
CA ASP A 26 12.12 -1.51 1.04
C ASP A 26 12.03 -1.24 -0.47
N ARG A 27 11.10 -0.38 -0.91
CA ARG A 27 10.88 -0.06 -2.33
C ARG A 27 10.69 1.43 -2.55
N SER A 28 11.66 2.07 -3.21
CA SER A 28 11.65 3.52 -3.47
C SER A 28 10.42 4.04 -4.22
N ASP A 29 9.76 3.21 -5.04
CA ASP A 29 8.53 3.52 -5.77
C ASP A 29 7.30 2.78 -5.25
N GLY A 30 7.42 2.17 -4.08
CA GLY A 30 6.34 1.45 -3.40
C GLY A 30 5.42 2.40 -2.65
N LEU A 31 4.73 3.31 -3.35
CA LEU A 31 3.74 4.20 -2.76
C LEU A 31 2.32 3.69 -2.99
N VAL A 32 1.49 3.69 -1.96
CA VAL A 32 0.06 3.39 -2.03
C VAL A 32 -0.72 4.58 -1.49
N CYS A 33 -1.60 5.15 -2.31
CA CYS A 33 -2.40 6.30 -1.87
C CYS A 33 -3.46 5.90 -0.85
N SER A 34 -3.88 6.84 -0.01
CA SER A 34 -4.95 6.62 0.97
C SER A 34 -6.24 6.11 0.34
N ALA A 35 -6.56 6.51 -0.90
CA ALA A 35 -7.76 6.04 -1.59
C ALA A 35 -7.71 4.55 -1.94
N CYS A 36 -6.56 4.05 -2.41
CA CYS A 36 -6.36 2.62 -2.68
C CYS A 36 -6.38 1.82 -1.38
N TYR A 37 -5.75 2.35 -0.33
CA TYR A 37 -5.75 1.73 0.98
C TYR A 37 -7.17 1.68 1.57
N ALA A 38 -7.89 2.80 1.61
CA ALA A 38 -9.25 2.88 2.13
C ALA A 38 -10.22 1.99 1.34
N ARG A 39 -10.04 1.85 0.02
CA ARG A 39 -10.87 0.93 -0.77
C ARG A 39 -10.64 -0.53 -0.36
N TRP A 40 -9.39 -0.91 -0.14
CA TRP A 40 -9.06 -2.24 0.39
C TRP A 40 -9.60 -2.45 1.81
N GLU A 41 -9.59 -1.41 2.65
CA GLU A 41 -10.23 -1.47 3.95
C GLU A 41 -11.74 -1.69 3.86
N ALA A 42 -12.41 -0.98 2.95
CA ALA A 42 -13.83 -1.13 2.68
C ALA A 42 -14.17 -2.51 2.08
N ASP A 43 -13.25 -3.12 1.34
CA ASP A 43 -13.36 -4.48 0.79
C ASP A 43 -13.13 -5.58 1.85
N GLY A 44 -12.90 -5.21 3.12
CA GLY A 44 -12.76 -6.14 4.23
C GLY A 44 -11.31 -6.44 4.63
N ARG A 45 -10.35 -5.61 4.18
CA ARG A 45 -8.91 -5.78 4.46
C ARG A 45 -8.38 -7.17 4.10
N ALA A 46 -8.88 -7.80 3.04
CA ALA A 46 -8.50 -9.15 2.69
C ALA A 46 -7.05 -9.24 2.19
N CYS A 47 -6.26 -10.17 2.72
CA CYS A 47 -4.94 -10.46 2.20
C CYS A 47 -5.03 -11.14 0.84
N ALA A 48 -4.36 -10.59 -0.17
CA ALA A 48 -4.36 -11.16 -1.51
C ALA A 48 -3.67 -12.53 -1.63
N GLU A 49 -2.88 -12.94 -0.64
CA GLU A 49 -2.21 -14.24 -0.63
C GLU A 49 -3.02 -15.32 0.11
N CYS A 50 -3.35 -15.09 1.39
CA CYS A 50 -4.04 -16.08 2.21
C CYS A 50 -5.56 -15.87 2.30
N GLN A 51 -6.11 -14.89 1.59
CA GLN A 51 -7.54 -14.51 1.57
C GLN A 51 -8.16 -14.23 2.94
N THR A 52 -7.33 -14.01 3.95
CA THR A 52 -7.76 -13.72 5.33
C THR A 52 -7.72 -12.23 5.58
N ALA A 53 -8.68 -11.72 6.35
CA ALA A 53 -8.72 -10.31 6.73
C ALA A 53 -7.52 -9.91 7.61
N VAL A 54 -6.78 -8.89 7.18
CA VAL A 54 -5.67 -8.29 7.92
C VAL A 54 -6.23 -7.49 9.08
N ARG A 55 -5.93 -7.96 10.29
CA ARG A 55 -6.39 -7.31 11.52
C ARG A 55 -5.55 -6.06 11.80
N HIS A 56 -6.11 -5.14 12.57
CA HIS A 56 -5.44 -3.87 12.88
C HIS A 56 -4.12 -4.05 13.69
N SER A 57 -3.98 -5.18 14.37
CA SER A 57 -2.76 -5.57 15.09
C SER A 57 -1.69 -6.19 14.18
N GLN A 58 -2.00 -6.50 12.93
CA GLN A 58 -1.09 -7.13 11.98
C GLN A 58 -0.50 -6.08 11.06
N GLU A 59 0.76 -6.30 10.68
CA GLU A 59 1.47 -5.40 9.78
C GLU A 59 0.93 -5.53 8.37
N VAL A 60 0.46 -4.42 7.82
CA VAL A 60 -0.03 -4.38 6.44
C VAL A 60 1.16 -4.28 5.50
N GLY A 61 1.16 -5.11 4.46
CA GLY A 61 2.09 -5.04 3.35
C GLY A 61 1.37 -4.89 2.02
N ALA A 62 2.14 -4.52 1.00
CA ALA A 62 1.68 -4.41 -0.38
C ALA A 62 2.39 -5.41 -1.30
N PHE A 63 1.60 -6.15 -2.05
CA PHE A 63 2.01 -6.94 -3.20
C PHE A 63 2.02 -6.05 -4.44
N PHE A 64 3.15 -5.39 -4.70
CA PHE A 64 3.26 -4.45 -5.82
C PHE A 64 3.11 -5.09 -7.20
N GLU A 65 3.51 -6.36 -7.36
CA GLU A 65 3.33 -7.10 -8.61
C GLU A 65 1.86 -7.38 -8.91
N ARG A 66 1.07 -7.65 -7.87
CA ARG A 66 -0.38 -7.91 -7.96
C ARG A 66 -1.23 -6.66 -7.76
N ARG A 67 -0.61 -5.53 -7.40
CA ARG A 67 -1.28 -4.27 -7.01
C ARG A 67 -2.33 -4.50 -5.93
N ALA A 68 -2.00 -5.32 -4.94
CA ALA A 68 -2.91 -5.74 -3.89
C ALA A 68 -2.28 -5.57 -2.50
N LEU A 69 -3.10 -5.51 -1.47
CA LEU A 69 -2.68 -5.37 -0.07
C LEU A 69 -2.83 -6.70 0.66
N GLY A 70 -2.14 -6.86 1.78
CA GLY A 70 -2.26 -8.03 2.62
C GLY A 70 -1.34 -7.99 3.84
N HIS A 71 -1.02 -9.16 4.38
CA HIS A 71 -0.09 -9.26 5.51
C HIS A 71 1.35 -9.10 5.02
N ALA A 72 2.15 -8.32 5.74
CA ALA A 72 3.60 -8.31 5.52
C ALA A 72 4.22 -9.71 5.73
N ASP A 73 3.65 -10.51 6.63
CA ASP A 73 4.08 -11.88 6.93
C ASP A 73 3.86 -12.86 5.75
N CYS A 74 2.84 -12.59 4.92
CA CYS A 74 2.56 -13.34 3.68
C CYS A 74 3.46 -12.89 2.51
N GLY A 75 4.69 -12.45 2.77
CA GLY A 75 5.61 -12.00 1.72
C GLY A 75 5.28 -10.65 1.08
N ALA A 76 4.28 -9.91 1.58
CA ALA A 76 4.02 -8.55 1.11
C ALA A 76 5.06 -7.57 1.66
N LEU A 77 5.43 -6.57 0.87
CA LEU A 77 6.36 -5.54 1.35
C LEU A 77 5.66 -4.64 2.37
N LYS A 78 6.17 -4.62 3.60
CA LYS A 78 5.62 -3.85 4.71
C LYS A 78 5.39 -2.38 4.32
N LEU A 79 4.19 -1.88 4.60
CA LEU A 79 3.83 -0.49 4.41
C LEU A 79 3.97 0.28 5.72
N LEU A 80 4.45 1.52 5.60
CA LEU A 80 4.51 2.51 6.66
C LEU A 80 3.67 3.71 6.26
N ALA A 81 2.86 4.23 7.18
CA ALA A 81 2.13 5.49 6.99
C ALA A 81 3.08 6.70 7.00
#